data_AF-A0A6I5CSP5-F1
#
_entry.id   AF-A0A6I5CSP5-F1
#
_cell.length_a   1.000
_cell.length_b   1.000
_cell.length_c   1.000
_cell.angle_alpha   90.00
_cell.angle_beta   90.00
_cell.angle_gamma   90.00
#
_symmetry.space_group_name_H-M   'P 1'
#
loop_
_entity.id
_entity.type
_entity.pdbx_description
1 polymer ?
#
loop_
_entity_poly.entity_id
_entity_poly.type
_entity_poly.pdbx_seq_one_letter_code
_entity_poly.pdbx_strand_id
1 'polypeptide(L)'
;AAVVVAALLVVSAVARRRGRSLPEWAATAHALKVRQRRAAGAPVPAGTEPALVPAVECEPNLRTYAHGARDRRLVGIVGDGTFVTALLQVEADATALRAERTRRPLPLALVRDALEVDGIRLESAQIVQHTQPAPALHLPQQSVAVANYQPIQALTGAPAVRITWIALKLDPELCPEAVTARGGGLTGARKCVVRAADHLA
;
A
#
# COMPACT_ATOMS: atom_id res chain seq x y z
N ALA A 1 29.44 -35.59 -19.31
CA ALA A 1 28.12 -35.18 -18.80
C ALA A 1 28.21 -34.50 -17.42
N ALA A 2 28.77 -35.15 -16.39
CA ALA A 2 28.81 -34.61 -15.02
C ALA A 2 29.50 -33.23 -14.89
N VAL A 3 30.63 -33.03 -15.58
CA VAL A 3 31.37 -31.74 -15.57
C VAL A 3 30.54 -30.58 -16.13
N VAL A 4 29.76 -30.84 -17.19
CA VAL A 4 28.88 -29.83 -17.80
C VAL A 4 27.74 -29.47 -16.87
N VAL A 5 27.12 -30.46 -16.22
CA VAL A 5 26.06 -30.24 -15.25
C VAL A 5 26.60 -29.46 -14.04
N ALA A 6 27.76 -29.84 -13.51
CA ALA A 6 28.40 -29.13 -12.41
C ALA A 6 28.72 -27.67 -12.78
N ALA A 7 29.26 -27.42 -13.97
CA ALA A 7 29.52 -26.07 -14.45
C ALA A 7 28.24 -25.23 -14.57
N LEU A 8 27.14 -25.80 -15.11
CA LEU A 8 25.85 -25.12 -15.20
C LEU A 8 25.26 -24.80 -13.82
N LEU A 9 25.41 -25.71 -12.85
CA LEU A 9 24.97 -25.47 -11.46
C LEU A 9 25.78 -24.36 -10.81
N VAL A 10 27.10 -24.35 -10.99
CA VAL A 10 27.97 -23.28 -10.46
C VAL A 10 27.63 -21.94 -11.11
N VAL A 11 27.45 -21.90 -12.43
CA VAL A 11 27.05 -20.67 -13.14
C VAL A 11 25.68 -20.20 -12.65
N SER A 12 24.69 -21.09 -12.48
CA SER A 12 23.36 -20.68 -12.00
C SER A 12 23.36 -20.21 -10.54
N ALA A 13 24.22 -20.78 -9.70
CA ALA A 13 24.39 -20.38 -8.32
C ALA A 13 25.16 -19.05 -8.16
N VAL A 14 26.14 -18.76 -9.01
CA VAL A 14 27.04 -17.60 -8.86
C VAL A 14 26.66 -16.43 -9.75
N ALA A 15 26.12 -16.67 -10.95
CA ALA A 15 25.73 -15.60 -11.84
C ALA A 15 24.57 -14.80 -11.23
N ARG A 16 24.81 -13.49 -11.07
CA ARG A 16 23.82 -12.53 -10.60
C ARG A 16 23.45 -11.59 -11.73
N ARG A 17 22.16 -11.51 -12.07
CA ARG A 17 21.64 -10.51 -13.01
C ARG A 17 20.81 -9.50 -12.21
N ARG A 18 21.25 -8.23 -12.19
CA ARG A 18 20.60 -7.16 -11.41
C ARG A 18 20.39 -7.52 -9.93
N GLY A 19 21.39 -8.17 -9.33
CA GLY A 19 21.36 -8.59 -7.91
C GLY A 19 20.59 -9.88 -7.61
N ARG A 20 19.97 -10.54 -8.59
CA ARG A 20 19.24 -11.81 -8.41
C ARG A 20 19.97 -12.98 -9.02
N SER A 21 19.86 -14.16 -8.42
CA SER A 21 20.37 -15.40 -9.02
C SER A 21 19.60 -15.76 -10.31
N LEU A 22 20.20 -16.54 -11.20
CA LEU A 22 19.52 -17.03 -12.41
C LEU A 22 18.21 -17.79 -12.12
N PRO A 23 18.12 -18.72 -11.15
CA PRO A 23 16.86 -19.40 -10.83
C PRO A 23 15.79 -18.45 -10.30
N GLU A 24 16.13 -17.49 -9.43
CA GLU A 24 15.17 -16.48 -8.94
C GLU A 24 14.65 -15.59 -10.07
N TRP A 25 15.52 -15.20 -11.02
CA TRP A 25 15.12 -14.43 -12.18
C TRP A 25 14.15 -15.22 -13.07
N ALA A 26 14.45 -16.50 -13.33
CA ALA A 26 13.58 -17.38 -14.11
C ALA A 26 12.22 -17.59 -13.42
N ALA A 27 12.21 -17.83 -12.10
CA ALA A 27 10.99 -17.95 -11.31
C ALA A 27 10.14 -16.68 -11.35
N THR A 28 10.78 -15.50 -11.22
CA THR A 28 10.09 -14.20 -11.31
C THR A 28 9.47 -14.00 -12.70
N ALA A 29 10.23 -14.28 -13.77
CA ALA A 29 9.76 -14.13 -15.14
C ALA A 29 8.60 -15.09 -15.45
N HIS A 30 8.69 -16.33 -14.97
CA HIS A 30 7.60 -17.31 -15.09
C HIS A 30 6.35 -16.85 -14.32
N ALA A 31 6.50 -16.41 -13.07
CA ALA A 31 5.38 -15.90 -12.26
C ALA A 31 4.69 -14.71 -12.93
N LEU A 32 5.46 -13.76 -13.49
CA LEU A 32 4.92 -12.64 -14.26
C LEU A 32 4.14 -13.12 -15.49
N LYS A 33 4.72 -14.04 -16.28
CA LYS A 33 4.07 -14.59 -17.47
C LYS A 33 2.75 -15.30 -17.15
N VAL A 34 2.70 -16.05 -16.04
CA VAL A 34 1.47 -16.70 -15.55
C VAL A 34 0.43 -15.65 -15.17
N ARG A 35 0.82 -14.60 -14.44
CA ARG A 35 -0.10 -13.51 -14.05
C ARG A 35 -0.65 -12.77 -15.27
N GLN A 36 0.21 -12.41 -16.23
CA GLN A 36 -0.20 -11.77 -17.49
C GLN A 36 -1.19 -12.62 -18.28
N ARG A 37 -0.95 -13.94 -18.38
CA ARG A 37 -1.88 -14.87 -19.05
C ARG A 37 -3.24 -14.94 -18.36
N ARG A 38 -3.26 -14.93 -17.02
CA ARG A 38 -4.52 -14.91 -16.25
C ARG A 38 -5.26 -13.58 -16.42
N ALA A 39 -4.55 -12.47 -16.31
CA ALA A 39 -5.09 -11.12 -16.50
C ALA A 39 -5.72 -10.95 -17.89
N ALA A 40 -5.09 -11.46 -18.95
CA ALA A 40 -5.62 -11.39 -20.31
C ALA A 40 -6.98 -12.10 -20.49
N GLY A 41 -7.32 -13.06 -19.62
CA GLY A 41 -8.59 -13.80 -19.65
C GLY A 41 -9.62 -13.31 -18.64
N ALA A 42 -9.29 -12.34 -17.78
CA ALA A 42 -10.16 -11.86 -16.72
C ALA A 42 -10.74 -10.48 -17.09
N PRO A 43 -12.02 -10.37 -17.48
CA PRO A 43 -12.62 -9.09 -17.77
C PRO A 43 -12.69 -8.24 -16.49
N VAL A 44 -12.39 -6.94 -16.62
CA VAL A 44 -12.56 -5.99 -15.52
C VAL A 44 -14.05 -5.89 -15.19
N PRO A 45 -14.47 -6.07 -13.91
CA PRO A 45 -15.87 -5.97 -13.54
C PRO A 45 -16.48 -4.60 -13.91
N ALA A 46 -17.70 -4.62 -14.42
CA ALA A 46 -18.44 -3.40 -14.72
C ALA A 46 -18.60 -2.54 -13.45
N GLY A 47 -18.42 -1.22 -13.59
CA GLY A 47 -18.47 -0.28 -12.46
C GLY A 47 -17.17 -0.18 -11.65
N THR A 48 -16.08 -0.79 -12.11
CA THR A 48 -14.74 -0.54 -11.53
C THR A 48 -14.34 0.91 -11.79
N GLU A 49 -13.98 1.64 -10.74
CA GLU A 49 -13.43 2.99 -10.83
C GLU A 49 -12.22 3.02 -11.78
N PRO A 50 -12.16 3.94 -12.76
CA PRO A 50 -11.06 3.98 -13.75
C PRO A 50 -9.66 3.99 -13.13
N ALA A 51 -9.51 4.66 -11.99
CA ALA A 51 -8.24 4.74 -11.28
C ALA A 51 -7.78 3.39 -10.67
N LEU A 52 -8.70 2.44 -10.47
CA LEU A 52 -8.44 1.11 -9.91
C LEU A 52 -8.30 0.02 -10.96
N VAL A 53 -8.62 0.31 -12.23
CA VAL A 53 -8.54 -0.67 -13.32
C VAL A 53 -7.18 -1.37 -13.38
N PRO A 54 -6.02 -0.67 -13.35
CA PRO A 54 -4.72 -1.34 -13.40
C PRO A 54 -4.47 -2.29 -12.22
N ALA A 55 -5.04 -1.97 -11.04
CA ALA A 55 -4.93 -2.82 -9.86
C ALA A 55 -5.79 -4.09 -10.00
N VAL A 56 -7.01 -3.96 -10.54
CA VAL A 56 -7.92 -5.08 -10.78
C VAL A 56 -7.45 -5.98 -11.92
N GLU A 57 -6.79 -5.44 -12.95
CA GLU A 57 -6.12 -6.24 -13.98
C GLU A 57 -5.01 -7.12 -13.38
N CYS A 58 -4.30 -6.62 -12.37
CA CYS A 58 -3.25 -7.37 -11.68
C CYS A 58 -3.82 -8.39 -10.68
N GLU A 59 -4.89 -8.04 -9.98
CA GLU A 59 -5.59 -8.89 -9.00
C GLU A 59 -7.11 -8.87 -9.24
N PRO A 60 -7.65 -9.81 -10.04
CA PRO A 60 -9.06 -9.82 -10.45
C PRO A 60 -10.04 -9.97 -9.29
N ASN A 61 -9.60 -10.51 -8.16
CA ASN A 61 -10.42 -10.68 -6.97
C ASN A 61 -10.49 -9.41 -6.10
N LEU A 62 -9.70 -8.38 -6.42
CA LEU A 62 -9.67 -7.14 -5.64
C LEU A 62 -11.05 -6.46 -5.66
N ARG A 63 -11.54 -6.13 -4.48
CA ARG A 63 -12.81 -5.44 -4.24
C ARG A 63 -12.58 -4.30 -3.27
N THR A 64 -13.29 -3.19 -3.51
CA THR A 64 -13.33 -2.06 -2.58
C THR A 64 -14.65 -2.05 -1.82
N TYR A 65 -14.59 -1.61 -0.58
CA TYR A 65 -15.73 -1.44 0.30
C TYR A 65 -15.59 -0.11 1.02
N ALA A 66 -16.69 0.57 1.26
CA ALA A 66 -16.75 1.66 2.22
C ALA A 66 -17.41 1.15 3.51
N HIS A 67 -16.93 1.61 4.65
CA HIS A 67 -17.59 1.39 5.92
C HIS A 67 -17.73 2.72 6.67
N GLY A 68 -18.96 3.07 7.04
CA GLY A 68 -19.30 4.26 7.82
C GLY A 68 -20.80 4.47 7.90
N ALA A 69 -21.27 5.04 9.01
CA ALA A 69 -22.63 5.58 9.14
C ALA A 69 -22.67 7.03 8.67
N ARG A 70 -23.85 7.60 8.40
CA ARG A 70 -24.01 8.98 7.88
C ARG A 70 -23.25 10.05 8.69
N ASP A 71 -23.03 9.80 9.99
CA ASP A 71 -22.36 10.73 10.92
C ASP A 71 -20.94 10.29 11.36
N ARG A 72 -20.41 9.17 10.83
CA ARG A 72 -19.05 8.70 11.13
C ARG A 72 -18.13 8.83 9.92
N ARG A 73 -16.83 9.01 10.17
CA ARG A 73 -15.79 9.05 9.13
C ARG A 73 -15.87 7.78 8.27
N LEU A 74 -15.91 7.96 6.95
CA LEU A 74 -15.88 6.85 6.01
C LEU A 74 -14.49 6.22 6.01
N VAL A 75 -14.42 4.91 6.31
CA VAL A 75 -13.21 4.09 6.19
C VAL A 75 -13.25 3.35 4.86
N GLY A 76 -12.27 3.61 4.00
CA GLY A 76 -12.05 2.86 2.78
C GLY A 76 -11.41 1.52 3.09
N ILE A 77 -11.95 0.44 2.53
CA ILE A 77 -11.46 -0.92 2.72
C ILE A 77 -11.22 -1.54 1.34
N VAL A 78 -10.15 -2.32 1.21
CA VAL A 78 -9.86 -3.13 0.02
C VAL A 78 -9.56 -4.56 0.44
N GLY A 79 -9.95 -5.55 -0.35
CA GLY A 79 -9.65 -6.96 -0.07
C GLY A 79 -9.84 -7.84 -1.29
N ASP A 80 -9.31 -9.05 -1.25
CA ASP A 80 -9.41 -10.04 -2.33
C ASP A 80 -10.30 -11.24 -1.95
N GLY A 81 -10.94 -11.18 -0.77
CA GLY A 81 -11.74 -12.26 -0.19
C GLY A 81 -10.98 -13.14 0.80
N THR A 82 -9.64 -13.10 0.79
CA THR A 82 -8.80 -13.79 1.78
C THR A 82 -8.38 -12.86 2.91
N PHE A 83 -8.13 -11.59 2.61
CA PHE A 83 -7.84 -10.55 3.60
C PHE A 83 -8.67 -9.30 3.35
N VAL A 84 -8.68 -8.41 4.34
CA VAL A 84 -9.18 -7.03 4.19
C VAL A 84 -8.17 -6.03 4.74
N THR A 85 -8.06 -4.89 4.08
CA THR A 85 -7.16 -3.80 4.46
C THR A 85 -7.94 -2.50 4.57
N ALA A 86 -7.93 -1.87 5.75
CA ALA A 86 -8.45 -0.51 5.92
C ALA A 86 -7.38 0.52 5.55
N LEU A 87 -7.78 1.59 4.85
CA LEU A 87 -6.93 2.70 4.45
C LEU A 87 -7.37 3.98 5.17
N LEU A 88 -6.46 4.56 5.95
CA LEU A 88 -6.66 5.80 6.69
C LEU A 88 -5.74 6.87 6.13
N GLN A 89 -6.30 7.99 5.69
CA GLN A 89 -5.49 9.17 5.34
C GLN A 89 -5.17 9.97 6.60
N VAL A 90 -3.88 10.21 6.82
CA VAL A 90 -3.40 11.08 7.89
C VAL A 90 -3.46 12.51 7.39
N GLU A 91 -4.32 13.31 8.03
CA GLU A 91 -4.38 14.75 7.79
C GLU A 91 -3.29 15.44 8.61
N ALA A 92 -2.53 16.32 7.96
CA ALA A 92 -1.57 17.17 8.64
C ALA A 92 -2.20 18.55 8.85
N ASP A 93 -1.91 19.20 9.99
CA ASP A 93 -2.34 20.58 10.24
C ASP A 93 -1.96 21.48 9.05
N ALA A 94 -2.97 22.16 8.50
CA ALA A 94 -2.83 23.00 7.32
C ALA A 94 -2.15 24.33 7.67
N THR A 95 -0.83 24.32 7.89
CA THR A 95 -0.04 25.55 7.94
C THR A 95 0.42 25.93 6.53
N ALA A 96 0.33 27.22 6.18
CA ALA A 96 0.66 27.75 4.84
C ALA A 96 2.07 27.37 4.35
N LEU A 97 3.00 27.16 5.29
CA LEU A 97 4.29 26.52 5.06
C LEU A 97 4.29 25.17 5.77
N ARG A 98 4.60 24.10 5.03
CA ARG A 98 4.77 22.79 5.66
C ARG A 98 6.00 22.82 6.56
N ALA A 99 5.80 22.43 7.82
CA ALA A 99 6.89 22.28 8.76
C ALA A 99 7.97 21.33 8.23
N GLU A 100 9.22 21.61 8.63
CA GLU A 100 10.38 20.77 8.37
C GLU A 100 10.09 19.29 8.65
N ARG A 101 10.74 18.41 7.88
CA ARG A 101 10.53 16.95 7.89
C ARG A 101 10.62 16.31 9.30
N THR A 102 11.37 16.92 10.21
CA THR A 102 11.62 16.44 11.57
C THR A 102 10.64 16.98 12.62
N ARG A 103 9.82 17.99 12.29
CA ARG A 103 9.05 18.72 13.32
C ARG A 103 7.86 17.94 13.88
N ARG A 104 7.33 16.97 13.14
CA ARG A 104 6.35 15.97 13.63
C ARG A 104 6.71 14.60 13.07
N PRO A 105 7.44 13.76 13.82
CA PRO A 105 7.62 12.36 13.43
C PRO A 105 6.26 11.66 13.41
N LEU A 106 6.10 10.72 12.49
CA LEU A 106 4.89 9.90 12.42
C LEU A 106 4.78 9.07 13.73
N PRO A 107 3.63 9.03 14.41
CA PRO A 107 3.49 8.34 15.69
C PRO A 107 3.49 6.81 15.52
N LEU A 108 4.68 6.22 15.34
CA LEU A 108 4.85 4.78 15.13
C LEU A 108 4.33 3.94 16.30
N ALA A 109 4.36 4.46 17.52
CA ALA A 109 3.80 3.79 18.69
C ALA A 109 2.29 3.55 18.53
N LEU A 110 1.53 4.56 18.08
CA LEU A 110 0.09 4.40 17.85
C LEU A 110 -0.20 3.36 16.77
N VAL A 111 0.60 3.36 15.69
CA VAL A 111 0.46 2.36 14.61
C VAL A 111 0.77 0.94 15.11
N ARG A 112 1.79 0.80 15.97
CA ARG A 112 2.12 -0.47 16.62
C ARG A 112 0.99 -0.94 17.51
N ASP A 113 0.43 -0.04 18.33
CA ASP A 113 -0.62 -0.39 19.29
C ASP A 113 -1.91 -0.81 18.56
N ALA A 114 -2.16 -0.28 17.36
CA ALA A 114 -3.25 -0.72 16.49
C ALA A 114 -3.11 -2.14 15.91
N LEU A 115 -1.93 -2.80 16.02
CA LEU A 115 -1.75 -4.18 15.55
C LEU A 115 -2.52 -5.20 16.38
N GLU A 116 -2.84 -4.88 17.63
CA GLU A 116 -3.58 -5.77 18.52
C GLU A 116 -4.58 -4.98 19.38
N VAL A 117 -5.87 -5.13 19.08
CA VAL A 117 -6.95 -4.37 19.73
C VAL A 117 -8.17 -5.26 19.93
N ASP A 118 -8.72 -5.35 21.15
CA ASP A 118 -9.97 -6.07 21.45
C ASP A 118 -10.01 -7.52 20.89
N GLY A 119 -8.90 -8.25 21.02
CA GLY A 119 -8.73 -9.60 20.50
C GLY A 119 -8.58 -9.69 18.98
N ILE A 120 -8.47 -8.56 18.29
CA ILE A 120 -8.18 -8.48 16.84
C ILE A 120 -6.68 -8.35 16.68
N ARG A 121 -6.07 -9.33 16.00
CA ARG A 121 -4.66 -9.30 15.62
C ARG A 121 -4.54 -9.00 14.13
N LEU A 122 -3.97 -7.85 13.79
CA LEU A 122 -3.67 -7.50 12.41
C LEU A 122 -2.49 -8.33 11.88
N GLU A 123 -2.51 -8.61 10.58
CA GLU A 123 -1.37 -9.23 9.89
C GLU A 123 -0.25 -8.21 9.74
N SER A 124 -0.59 -6.97 9.39
CA SER A 124 0.40 -5.89 9.25
C SER A 124 -0.24 -4.50 9.30
N ALA A 125 0.60 -3.51 9.62
CA ALA A 125 0.31 -2.09 9.45
C ALA A 125 1.42 -1.48 8.57
N GLN A 126 1.03 -0.79 7.50
CA GLN A 126 1.96 -0.17 6.55
C GLN A 126 1.70 1.33 6.47
N ILE A 127 2.79 2.10 6.48
CA ILE A 127 2.73 3.56 6.31
C ILE A 127 3.18 3.87 4.90
N VAL A 128 2.28 4.43 4.10
CA VAL A 128 2.55 4.80 2.71
C VAL A 128 2.60 6.31 2.61
N GLN A 129 3.71 6.84 2.10
CA GLN A 129 3.87 8.27 1.89
C GLN A 129 4.07 8.57 0.42
N HIS A 130 3.18 9.37 -0.16
CA HIS A 130 3.37 9.95 -1.48
C HIS A 130 3.90 11.36 -1.34
N THR A 131 5.06 11.63 -1.94
CA THR A 131 5.65 12.98 -1.97
C THR A 131 5.85 13.44 -3.40
N GLN A 132 5.36 14.64 -3.71
CA GLN A 132 5.63 15.32 -4.95
C GLN A 132 6.59 16.49 -4.68
N PRO A 133 7.72 16.59 -5.39
CA PRO A 133 8.64 17.71 -5.19
C PRO A 133 8.02 19.05 -5.58
N ALA A 134 8.45 20.12 -4.91
CA ALA A 134 8.33 21.50 -5.37
C ALA A 134 9.67 21.92 -5.97
N PRO A 135 9.74 22.66 -7.08
CA PRO A 135 8.65 22.92 -8.01
C PRO A 135 8.25 21.64 -8.75
N ALA A 136 7.04 21.60 -9.32
CA ALA A 136 6.56 20.41 -10.01
C ALA A 136 7.43 20.12 -11.25
N LEU A 137 7.86 18.86 -11.40
CA LEU A 137 8.83 18.42 -12.42
C LEU A 137 8.42 18.69 -13.87
N HIS A 138 7.12 18.86 -14.13
CA HIS A 138 6.58 19.09 -15.47
C HIS A 138 6.54 20.59 -15.87
N LEU A 139 6.92 21.50 -14.97
CA LEU A 139 6.91 22.93 -15.26
C LEU A 139 8.19 23.37 -15.98
N PRO A 140 8.09 24.25 -17.00
CA PRO A 140 9.27 24.87 -17.60
C PRO A 140 10.09 25.64 -16.55
N GLN A 141 11.42 25.60 -16.67
CA GLN A 141 12.33 26.26 -15.72
C GLN A 141 12.12 27.78 -15.64
N GLN A 142 11.73 28.39 -16.76
CA GLN A 142 11.41 29.81 -16.89
C GLN A 142 10.02 30.20 -16.34
N SER A 143 9.26 29.25 -15.78
CA SER A 143 7.93 29.57 -15.24
C SER A 143 8.04 30.37 -13.95
N VAL A 144 7.09 31.31 -13.77
CA VAL A 144 6.96 32.11 -12.54
C VAL A 144 6.80 31.24 -11.30
N ALA A 145 6.13 30.09 -11.43
CA ALA A 145 6.00 29.12 -10.35
C ALA A 145 7.36 28.52 -9.94
N VAL A 146 8.23 28.16 -10.88
CA VAL A 146 9.59 27.66 -10.56
C VAL A 146 10.40 28.75 -9.87
N ALA A 147 10.44 29.96 -10.44
CA ALA A 147 11.20 31.08 -9.89
C ALA A 147 10.79 31.43 -8.44
N ASN A 148 9.49 31.40 -8.14
CA ASN A 148 8.97 31.73 -6.80
C ASN A 148 9.19 30.62 -5.77
N TYR A 149 9.13 29.34 -6.17
CA TYR A 149 9.23 28.22 -5.24
C TYR A 149 10.65 27.69 -5.04
N GLN A 150 11.57 27.94 -5.98
CA GLN A 150 12.96 27.46 -5.88
C GLN A 150 13.68 27.95 -4.61
N PRO A 151 13.59 29.23 -4.19
CA PRO A 151 14.24 29.69 -2.95
C PRO A 151 13.69 28.99 -1.70
N ILE A 152 12.37 28.77 -1.65
CA ILE A 152 11.69 28.09 -0.54
C ILE A 152 12.13 26.61 -0.50
N GLN A 153 12.26 25.96 -1.65
CA GLN A 153 12.77 24.60 -1.75
C GLN A 153 14.22 24.52 -1.27
N ALA A 154 15.09 25.45 -1.68
CA ALA A 154 16.49 25.46 -1.28
C ALA A 154 16.66 25.59 0.25
N LEU A 155 15.77 26.35 0.90
CA LEU A 155 15.78 26.54 2.36
C LEU A 155 15.20 25.34 3.12
N THR A 156 14.09 24.78 2.66
CA THR A 156 13.29 23.82 3.45
C THR A 156 13.47 22.36 3.03
N GLY A 157 13.87 22.11 1.77
CA GLY A 157 13.87 20.78 1.15
C GLY A 157 12.51 20.08 1.15
N ALA A 158 11.43 20.81 1.49
CA ALA A 158 10.12 20.22 1.72
C ALA A 158 9.40 19.96 0.38
N PRO A 159 8.71 18.82 0.23
CA PRO A 159 7.92 18.54 -0.96
C PRO A 159 6.69 19.47 -1.07
N ALA A 160 6.25 19.76 -2.30
CA ALA A 160 5.02 20.51 -2.59
C ALA A 160 3.79 19.81 -1.98
N VAL A 161 3.75 18.50 -2.17
CA VAL A 161 2.67 17.63 -1.70
C VAL A 161 3.30 16.50 -0.91
N ARG A 162 2.79 16.26 0.29
CA ARG A 162 3.05 15.03 1.05
C ARG A 162 1.72 14.51 1.57
N ILE A 163 1.32 13.34 1.08
CA ILE A 163 0.13 12.62 1.54
C ILE A 163 0.63 11.38 2.25
N THR A 164 0.00 11.05 3.37
CA THR A 164 0.36 9.88 4.18
C THR A 164 -0.88 9.06 4.43
N TRP A 165 -0.77 7.76 4.17
CA TRP A 165 -1.79 6.77 4.48
C TRP A 165 -1.24 5.73 5.43
N ILE A 166 -2.14 5.18 6.24
CA ILE A 166 -1.90 4.00 7.06
C ILE A 166 -2.82 2.90 6.54
N ALA A 167 -2.22 1.79 6.12
CA ALA A 167 -2.92 0.60 5.64
C ALA A 167 -2.85 -0.48 6.72
N LEU A 168 -4.00 -0.88 7.25
CA LEU A 168 -4.15 -1.88 8.30
C LEU A 168 -4.70 -3.16 7.69
N LYS A 169 -3.87 -4.19 7.53
CA LYS A 169 -4.25 -5.47 6.91
C LYS A 169 -4.65 -6.48 7.97
N LEU A 170 -5.82 -7.08 7.77
CA LEU A 170 -6.38 -8.16 8.58
C LEU A 170 -6.50 -9.42 7.73
N ASP A 171 -5.84 -10.48 8.19
CA ASP A 171 -6.15 -11.86 7.81
C ASP A 171 -7.15 -12.43 8.85
N PRO A 172 -8.38 -12.80 8.45
CA PRO A 172 -9.38 -13.35 9.36
C PRO A 172 -8.92 -14.60 10.12
N GLU A 173 -7.96 -15.37 9.58
CA GLU A 173 -7.43 -16.59 10.21
C GLU A 173 -6.57 -16.30 11.45
N LEU A 174 -6.04 -15.08 11.58
CA LEU A 174 -5.24 -14.68 12.75
C LEU A 174 -6.08 -14.39 14.00
N CYS A 175 -7.37 -14.09 13.83
CA CYS A 175 -8.29 -13.80 14.94
C CYS A 175 -9.72 -14.32 14.67
N PRO A 176 -9.91 -15.63 14.49
CA PRO A 176 -11.18 -16.21 14.04
C PRO A 176 -12.32 -15.96 15.06
N GLU A 177 -12.00 -15.98 16.35
CA GLU A 177 -12.95 -15.68 17.43
C GLU A 177 -13.49 -14.25 17.34
N ALA A 178 -12.59 -13.27 17.14
CA ALA A 178 -12.96 -11.86 17.01
C ALA A 178 -13.82 -11.59 15.77
N VAL A 179 -13.54 -12.27 14.66
CA VAL A 179 -14.33 -12.21 13.42
C VAL A 179 -15.70 -12.84 13.62
N THR A 180 -15.77 -14.02 14.24
CA THR A 180 -17.02 -14.74 14.52
C THR A 180 -17.94 -13.93 15.43
N ALA A 181 -17.39 -13.37 16.52
CA ALA A 181 -18.13 -12.50 17.44
C ALA A 181 -18.75 -11.26 16.76
N ARG A 182 -18.21 -10.84 15.61
CA ARG A 182 -18.68 -9.67 14.85
C ARG A 182 -19.57 -10.02 13.64
N GLY A 183 -20.01 -11.27 13.55
CA GLY A 183 -20.93 -11.77 12.52
C GLY A 183 -20.29 -12.68 11.48
N GLY A 184 -19.01 -13.03 11.63
CA GLY A 184 -18.32 -14.01 10.80
C GLY A 184 -18.05 -13.55 9.36
N GLY A 185 -17.26 -14.35 8.64
CA GLY A 185 -16.91 -14.14 7.25
C GLY A 185 -16.40 -12.72 6.94
N LEU A 186 -16.71 -12.22 5.74
CA LEU A 186 -16.28 -10.91 5.28
C LEU A 186 -16.85 -9.76 6.13
N THR A 187 -18.08 -9.89 6.62
CA THR A 187 -18.72 -8.85 7.44
C THR A 187 -18.00 -8.70 8.78
N GLY A 188 -17.68 -9.81 9.44
CA GLY A 188 -16.90 -9.83 10.67
C GLY A 188 -15.50 -9.26 10.44
N ALA A 189 -14.82 -9.69 9.37
CA ALA A 189 -13.50 -9.18 9.00
C ALA A 189 -13.49 -7.66 8.78
N ARG A 190 -14.48 -7.13 8.03
CA ARG A 190 -14.63 -5.68 7.80
C ARG A 190 -14.86 -4.92 9.11
N LYS A 191 -15.68 -5.44 10.02
CA LYS A 191 -15.90 -4.81 11.33
C LYS A 191 -14.65 -4.86 12.22
N CYS A 192 -13.89 -5.96 12.17
CA CYS A 192 -12.61 -6.07 12.89
C CYS A 192 -11.60 -5.01 12.40
N VAL A 193 -11.37 -4.92 11.09
CA VAL A 193 -10.37 -3.97 10.56
C VAL A 193 -10.80 -2.51 10.77
N VAL A 194 -12.10 -2.22 10.74
CA VAL A 194 -12.63 -0.89 11.11
C VAL A 194 -12.44 -0.62 12.59
N ARG A 195 -12.66 -1.59 13.48
CA ARG A 195 -12.44 -1.38 14.91
C ARG A 195 -10.98 -1.05 15.23
N ALA A 196 -10.03 -1.70 14.55
CA ALA A 196 -8.61 -1.37 14.65
C ALA A 196 -8.31 0.03 14.07
N ALA A 197 -8.94 0.38 12.96
CA ALA A 197 -8.84 1.72 12.36
C ALA A 197 -9.39 2.83 13.28
N ASP A 198 -10.52 2.58 13.95
CA ASP A 198 -11.14 3.48 14.92
C ASP A 198 -10.30 3.63 16.20
N HIS A 199 -9.44 2.67 16.54
CA HIS A 199 -8.50 2.81 17.66
C HIS A 199 -7.36 3.79 17.37
N LEU A 200 -7.01 3.94 16.10
CA LEU A 200 -5.91 4.78 15.64
C LEU A 200 -6.33 6.24 15.38
N ALA A 201 -7.64 6.48 15.16
CA ALA A 201 -8.22 7.78 14.81
C ALA A 201 -8.57 8.62 16.05
#